data_AF-A0A960ULX5-F1
#
_entry.id   AF-A0A960ULX5-F1
#
_cell.length_a   1.000
_cell.length_b   1.000
_cell.length_c   1.000
_cell.angle_alpha   90.00
_cell.angle_beta   90.00
_cell.angle_gamma   90.00
#
_symmetry.space_group_name_H-M   'P 1'
#
loop_
_entity.id
_entity.type
_entity.pdbx_description
1 polymer ?
#
loop_
_entity_poly.entity_id
_entity_poly.type
_entity_poly.pdbx_seq_one_letter_code
_entity_poly.pdbx_strand_id
1 'polypeptide(L)'
;MTNQDITRFQTVEASIESWMAFVEYALASDFYKEALEKLGDAGRASRITLLWTYLNTFSEKDRRRAEEDPEFFYFYARGFIDELATCRYRREGYYDHDTRSLFLGKIKAVLRAQMEDGKVVRPVRYLFLTHVVRFCSNLSFIIESYDMYKDYMFRLRSRVERPRGL
;
A
#
# COMPACT_ATOMS: atom_id res chain seq x y z
N MET A 1 -13.44 12.58 27.86
CA MET A 1 -12.40 12.23 26.87
C MET A 1 -11.07 12.25 27.60
N THR A 2 -10.37 11.13 27.69
CA THR A 2 -9.12 11.01 28.48
C THR A 2 -7.91 11.50 27.68
N ASN A 3 -6.78 11.79 28.34
CA ASN A 3 -5.53 12.13 27.64
C ASN A 3 -5.07 11.01 26.69
N GLN A 4 -5.33 9.74 27.05
CA GLN A 4 -5.06 8.60 26.17
C GLN A 4 -5.95 8.62 24.92
N ASP A 5 -7.22 9.01 25.03
CA ASP A 5 -8.10 9.16 23.87
C ASP A 5 -7.60 10.25 22.92
N ILE A 6 -7.16 11.39 23.45
CA ILE A 6 -6.61 12.50 22.65
C ILE A 6 -5.38 12.05 21.85
N THR A 7 -4.41 11.40 22.51
CA THR A 7 -3.21 10.87 21.85
C THR A 7 -3.57 9.83 20.79
N ARG A 8 -4.56 8.98 21.06
CA ARG A 8 -5.07 8.00 20.09
C ARG A 8 -5.62 8.69 18.84
N PHE A 9 -6.50 9.68 19.00
CA PHE A 9 -7.08 10.42 17.89
C PHE A 9 -6.02 11.12 17.04
N GLN A 10 -5.08 11.83 17.66
CA GLN A 10 -4.00 12.52 16.96
C GLN A 10 -3.11 11.54 16.16
N THR A 11 -2.79 10.39 16.75
CA THR A 11 -1.99 9.36 16.08
C THR A 11 -2.70 8.79 14.85
N VAL A 12 -4.02 8.55 14.96
CA VAL A 12 -4.81 8.09 13.82
C VAL A 12 -4.88 9.17 12.73
N GLU A 13 -5.09 10.43 13.10
CA GLU A 13 -5.19 11.53 12.12
C GLU A 13 -3.90 11.73 11.34
N ALA A 14 -2.75 11.81 12.03
CA ALA A 14 -1.44 11.89 11.38
C ALA A 14 -1.18 10.69 10.44
N SER A 15 -1.67 9.51 10.80
CA SER A 15 -1.53 8.31 9.98
C SER A 15 -2.43 8.35 8.74
N ILE A 16 -3.66 8.83 8.86
CA ILE A 16 -4.54 9.06 7.71
C ILE A 16 -3.93 10.08 6.76
N GLU A 17 -3.43 11.21 7.26
CA GLU A 17 -2.74 12.22 6.45
C GLU A 17 -1.53 11.62 5.71
N SER A 18 -0.74 10.79 6.40
CA SER A 18 0.40 10.09 5.81
C SER A 18 -0.04 9.14 4.68
N TRP A 19 -1.12 8.38 4.86
CA TRP A 19 -1.69 7.54 3.81
C TRP A 19 -2.21 8.35 2.63
N MET A 20 -2.80 9.51 2.87
CA MET A 20 -3.24 10.41 1.79
C MET A 20 -2.06 10.94 0.99
N ALA A 21 -1.02 11.45 1.65
CA ALA A 21 0.21 11.89 0.98
C ALA A 21 0.85 10.75 0.18
N PHE A 22 0.85 9.54 0.74
CA PHE A 22 1.35 8.34 0.10
C PHE A 22 0.58 7.98 -1.17
N VAL A 23 -0.75 8.07 -1.15
CA VAL A 23 -1.61 7.86 -2.32
C VAL A 23 -1.34 8.91 -3.40
N GLU A 24 -1.20 10.19 -3.04
CA GLU A 24 -0.88 11.24 -4.02
C GLU A 24 0.49 11.03 -4.67
N TYR A 25 1.49 10.63 -3.88
CA TYR A 25 2.80 10.27 -4.42
C TYR A 25 2.70 9.07 -5.39
N ALA A 26 1.99 8.01 -5.00
CA ALA A 26 1.81 6.83 -5.83
C ALA A 26 1.08 7.15 -7.15
N LEU A 27 0.02 7.96 -7.08
CA LEU A 27 -0.73 8.46 -8.24
C LEU A 27 0.14 9.25 -9.23
N ALA A 28 1.06 10.07 -8.71
CA ALA A 28 1.94 10.91 -9.52
C ALA A 28 3.15 10.16 -10.09
N SER A 29 3.45 8.96 -9.58
CA SER A 29 4.66 8.21 -9.92
C SER A 29 4.72 7.77 -11.38
N ASP A 30 5.92 7.80 -11.97
CA ASP A 30 6.15 7.24 -13.31
C ASP A 30 5.94 5.72 -13.33
N PHE A 31 6.17 5.05 -12.21
CA PHE A 31 5.86 3.63 -12.04
C PHE A 31 4.36 3.35 -12.29
N TYR A 32 3.46 4.17 -11.77
CA TYR A 32 2.02 4.01 -12.02
C TYR A 32 1.66 4.20 -13.49
N LYS A 33 2.21 5.23 -14.14
CA LYS A 33 1.98 5.48 -15.57
C LYS A 33 2.41 4.29 -16.42
N GLU A 34 3.62 3.78 -16.15
CA GLU A 34 4.17 2.63 -16.87
C GLU A 34 3.37 1.35 -16.59
N ALA A 35 3.02 1.10 -15.33
CA ALA A 35 2.21 -0.06 -14.94
C ALA A 35 0.83 -0.03 -15.61
N LEU A 36 0.19 1.14 -15.66
CA LEU A 36 -1.10 1.32 -16.32
C LEU A 36 -1.00 1.03 -17.83
N GLU A 37 0.02 1.58 -18.48
CA GLU A 37 0.25 1.35 -19.91
C GLU A 37 0.49 -0.13 -20.22
N LYS A 38 1.32 -0.81 -19.41
CA LYS A 38 1.71 -2.21 -19.67
C LYS A 38 0.65 -3.23 -19.27
N LEU A 39 -0.13 -2.96 -18.23
CA LEU A 39 -1.16 -3.88 -17.73
C LEU A 39 -2.52 -3.63 -18.38
N GLY A 40 -2.81 -2.40 -18.85
CA GLY A 40 -4.12 -2.02 -19.37
C GLY A 40 -5.24 -2.04 -18.33
N ASP A 41 -4.91 -2.17 -17.04
CA ASP A 41 -5.85 -2.34 -15.94
C ASP A 41 -5.47 -1.42 -14.78
N ALA A 42 -6.28 -0.38 -14.56
CA ALA A 42 -6.04 0.61 -13.51
C ALA A 42 -6.14 0.02 -12.09
N GLY A 43 -6.95 -1.01 -11.90
CA GLY A 43 -7.09 -1.72 -10.62
C GLY A 43 -5.81 -2.47 -10.28
N ARG A 44 -5.25 -3.21 -11.25
CA ARG A 44 -3.97 -3.91 -11.08
C ARG A 44 -2.80 -2.95 -10.98
N ALA A 45 -2.74 -1.94 -11.83
CA ALA A 45 -1.68 -0.93 -11.81
C ALA A 45 -1.62 -0.20 -10.47
N SER A 46 -2.75 0.33 -9.98
CA SER A 46 -2.79 1.00 -8.67
C SER A 46 -2.39 0.07 -7.52
N ARG A 47 -2.77 -1.21 -7.57
CA ARG A 47 -2.41 -2.22 -6.55
C ARG A 47 -0.91 -2.42 -6.47
N ILE A 48 -0.25 -2.69 -7.61
CA ILE A 48 1.20 -2.92 -7.62
C ILE A 48 2.00 -1.63 -7.38
N THR A 49 1.48 -0.48 -7.80
CA THR A 49 2.10 0.82 -7.47
C THR A 49 2.06 1.05 -5.98
N LEU A 50 0.92 0.81 -5.31
CA LEU A 50 0.82 0.99 -3.87
C LEU A 50 1.84 0.12 -3.13
N LEU A 51 2.01 -1.14 -3.56
CA LEU A 51 3.04 -2.02 -3.01
C LEU A 51 4.46 -1.54 -3.31
N TRP A 52 4.74 -1.13 -4.55
CA TRP A 52 6.05 -0.59 -4.94
C TRP A 52 6.41 0.64 -4.11
N THR A 53 5.48 1.59 -3.95
CA THR A 53 5.66 2.77 -3.10
C THR A 53 5.96 2.35 -1.66
N TYR A 54 5.31 1.28 -1.19
CA TYR A 54 5.49 0.80 0.18
C TYR A 54 6.87 0.20 0.39
N LEU A 55 7.32 -0.66 -0.52
CA LEU A 55 8.66 -1.24 -0.51
C LEU A 55 9.75 -0.15 -0.62
N ASN A 56 9.48 1.00 -1.24
CA ASN A 56 10.41 2.13 -1.28
C ASN A 56 10.55 2.90 0.03
N THR A 57 9.69 2.63 1.03
CA THR A 57 9.90 3.16 2.39
C THR A 57 10.97 2.39 3.16
N PHE A 58 11.36 1.20 2.67
CA PHE A 58 12.32 0.35 3.35
C PHE A 58 13.75 0.85 3.11
N SER A 59 14.67 0.43 3.98
CA SER A 59 16.09 0.54 3.65
C SER A 59 16.39 -0.24 2.37
N GLU A 60 17.41 0.15 1.63
CA GLU A 60 17.77 -0.55 0.40
C GLU A 60 18.04 -2.05 0.64
N LYS A 61 18.69 -2.36 1.77
CA LYS A 61 18.96 -3.73 2.20
C LYS A 61 17.68 -4.53 2.43
N ASP A 62 16.74 -3.96 3.17
CA ASP A 62 15.47 -4.65 3.49
C ASP A 62 14.57 -4.75 2.25
N ARG A 63 14.60 -3.77 1.36
CA ARG A 63 13.89 -3.81 0.08
C ARG A 63 14.41 -4.95 -0.79
N ARG A 64 15.74 -5.07 -0.97
CA ARG A 64 16.35 -6.17 -1.74
C ARG A 64 15.99 -7.52 -1.13
N ARG A 65 16.11 -7.63 0.20
CA ARG A 65 15.72 -8.85 0.90
C ARG A 65 14.24 -9.17 0.70
N ALA A 66 13.35 -8.19 0.84
CA ALA A 66 11.92 -8.37 0.60
C ALA A 66 11.62 -8.78 -0.85
N GLU A 67 12.43 -8.38 -1.83
CA GLU A 67 12.29 -8.84 -3.21
C GLU A 67 12.85 -10.25 -3.44
N GLU A 68 13.84 -10.71 -2.67
CA GLU A 68 14.54 -11.99 -2.91
C GLU A 68 14.04 -13.12 -2.02
N ASP A 69 13.50 -12.80 -0.84
CA ASP A 69 13.09 -13.71 0.22
C ASP A 69 11.58 -13.53 0.49
N PRO A 70 10.71 -14.38 -0.09
CA PRO A 70 9.26 -14.31 0.11
C PRO A 70 8.85 -14.52 1.57
N GLU A 71 9.60 -15.31 2.36
CA GLU A 71 9.30 -15.53 3.77
C GLU A 71 9.55 -14.26 4.58
N PHE A 72 10.63 -13.53 4.28
CA PHE A 72 10.89 -12.22 4.87
C PHE A 72 9.77 -11.24 4.55
N PHE A 73 9.30 -11.18 3.29
CA PHE A 73 8.17 -10.34 2.94
C PHE A 73 6.89 -10.75 3.68
N TYR A 74 6.60 -12.06 3.77
CA TYR A 74 5.42 -12.55 4.48
C TYR A 74 5.43 -12.18 5.96
N PHE A 75 6.57 -12.39 6.65
CA PHE A 75 6.75 -11.97 8.03
C PHE A 75 6.48 -10.47 8.20
N TYR A 76 7.00 -9.68 7.27
CA TYR A 76 6.83 -8.24 7.29
C TYR A 76 5.38 -7.80 7.00
N ALA A 77 4.72 -8.39 6.00
CA ALA A 77 3.33 -8.11 5.65
C ALA A 77 2.37 -8.42 6.82
N ARG A 78 2.66 -9.49 7.57
CA ARG A 78 1.94 -9.81 8.80
C ARG A 78 2.12 -8.72 9.85
N GLY A 79 3.36 -8.30 10.11
CA GLY A 79 3.66 -7.19 11.02
C GLY A 79 3.01 -5.88 10.59
N PHE A 80 3.01 -5.55 9.30
CA PHE A 80 2.35 -4.36 8.77
C PHE A 80 0.85 -4.33 9.05
N ILE A 81 0.15 -5.45 8.87
CA ILE A 81 -1.28 -5.51 9.19
C ILE A 81 -1.52 -5.25 10.67
N ASP A 82 -0.66 -5.77 11.53
CA ASP A 82 -0.77 -5.60 12.97
C ASP A 82 -0.43 -4.16 13.40
N GLU A 83 0.44 -3.48 12.66
CA GLU A 83 0.97 -2.16 13.01
C GLU A 83 0.33 -0.98 12.28
N LEU A 84 -0.34 -1.19 11.14
CA LEU A 84 -0.96 -0.16 10.28
C LEU A 84 -0.08 1.06 9.94
N ALA A 85 1.23 0.96 10.14
CA ALA A 85 2.18 2.05 9.96
C ALA A 85 2.60 2.16 8.49
N THR A 86 2.59 3.37 7.95
CA THR A 86 3.01 3.66 6.56
C THR A 86 4.50 3.42 6.31
N CYS A 87 5.35 3.48 7.35
CA CYS A 87 6.81 3.63 7.13
C CYS A 87 7.75 2.76 7.98
N ARG A 88 7.35 2.11 9.09
CA ARG A 88 8.27 1.30 9.92
C ARG A 88 7.56 0.25 10.76
N TYR A 89 8.21 -0.92 10.84
CA TYR A 89 8.01 -1.90 11.92
C TYR A 89 8.53 -1.31 13.24
N ARG A 90 7.74 -1.22 14.33
CA ARG A 90 8.32 -1.22 15.69
C ARG A 90 7.79 -2.38 16.52
N ARG A 91 8.75 -3.03 17.18
CA ARG A 91 8.67 -4.29 17.92
C ARG A 91 7.60 -4.36 19.03
N GLU A 92 7.05 -3.21 19.43
CA GLU A 92 6.10 -3.07 20.54
C GLU A 92 4.62 -3.04 20.10
N GLY A 93 4.35 -2.93 18.79
CA GLY A 93 3.00 -2.81 18.22
C GLY A 93 2.40 -1.40 18.41
N TYR A 94 1.96 -0.76 17.31
CA TYR A 94 1.46 0.63 17.36
C TYR A 94 0.02 0.78 17.80
N TYR A 95 -0.82 -0.21 17.53
CA TYR A 95 -2.26 -0.05 17.67
C TYR A 95 -2.88 -1.19 18.43
N ASP A 96 -3.47 -0.84 19.58
CA ASP A 96 -4.48 -1.66 20.21
C ASP A 96 -5.68 -1.87 19.26
N HIS A 97 -6.53 -2.84 19.58
CA HIS A 97 -7.71 -3.18 18.80
C HIS A 97 -8.61 -1.96 18.51
N ASP A 98 -8.72 -1.04 19.47
CA ASP A 98 -9.60 0.13 19.38
C ASP A 98 -9.03 1.19 18.43
N THR A 99 -7.72 1.41 18.49
CA THR A 99 -7.05 2.36 17.60
C THR A 99 -7.05 1.85 16.17
N ARG A 100 -6.86 0.54 15.98
CA ARG A 100 -7.03 -0.11 14.67
C ARG A 100 -8.44 0.07 14.13
N SER A 101 -9.45 -0.15 14.96
CA SER A 101 -10.85 0.02 14.58
C SER A 101 -11.16 1.47 14.20
N LEU A 102 -10.63 2.44 14.96
CA LEU A 102 -10.75 3.86 14.69
C LEU A 102 -10.07 4.25 13.36
N PHE A 103 -8.85 3.77 13.12
CA PHE A 103 -8.12 3.96 11.87
C PHE A 103 -8.91 3.43 10.67
N LEU A 104 -9.33 2.16 10.72
CA LEU A 104 -10.12 1.54 9.65
C LEU A 104 -11.44 2.29 9.41
N GLY A 105 -12.07 2.79 10.46
CA GLY A 105 -13.26 3.65 10.37
C GLY A 105 -12.99 4.95 9.61
N LYS A 106 -11.91 5.66 9.97
CA LYS A 106 -11.52 6.93 9.33
C LYS A 106 -11.12 6.75 7.87
N ILE A 107 -10.27 5.78 7.53
CA ILE A 107 -9.86 5.58 6.13
C ILE A 107 -11.04 5.14 5.24
N LYS A 108 -12.00 4.35 5.77
CA LYS A 108 -13.25 4.04 5.06
C LYS A 108 -14.15 5.27 4.91
N ALA A 109 -14.16 6.20 5.86
CA ALA A 109 -14.85 7.47 5.73
C ALA A 109 -14.24 8.34 4.62
N VAL A 110 -12.90 8.40 4.55
CA VAL A 110 -12.18 9.08 3.45
C VAL A 110 -12.51 8.48 2.09
N LEU A 111 -12.55 7.14 1.98
CA LEU A 111 -12.96 6.46 0.76
C LEU A 111 -14.41 6.81 0.37
N ARG A 112 -15.35 6.82 1.33
CA ARG A 112 -16.74 7.22 1.09
C ARG A 112 -16.88 8.67 0.65
N ALA A 113 -16.03 9.57 1.15
CA ALA A 113 -16.00 10.97 0.74
C ALA A 113 -15.53 11.17 -0.72
N GLN A 114 -15.04 10.13 -1.39
CA GLN A 114 -14.77 10.16 -2.83
C GLN A 114 -16.02 9.82 -3.68
N MET A 115 -17.20 9.69 -3.06
CA MET A 115 -18.47 9.41 -3.71
C MET A 115 -19.44 10.59 -3.53
N GLU A 116 -20.08 10.99 -4.61
CA GLU A 116 -21.16 12.01 -4.64
C GLU A 116 -22.36 11.40 -5.39
N ASP A 117 -23.56 11.47 -4.80
CA ASP A 117 -24.80 10.91 -5.36
C ASP A 117 -24.66 9.45 -5.84
N GLY A 118 -23.92 8.64 -5.08
CA GLY A 118 -23.65 7.23 -5.39
C GLY A 118 -22.63 6.99 -6.52
N LYS A 119 -22.02 8.04 -7.08
CA LYS A 119 -21.01 7.97 -8.13
C LYS A 119 -19.62 8.30 -7.59
N VAL A 120 -18.61 7.63 -8.10
CA VAL A 120 -17.21 7.91 -7.74
C VAL A 120 -16.71 9.14 -8.49
N VAL A 121 -16.33 10.19 -7.77
CA VAL A 121 -15.89 11.48 -8.32
C VAL A 121 -14.48 11.40 -8.89
N ARG A 122 -13.58 10.67 -8.21
CA ARG A 122 -12.17 10.51 -8.58
C ARG A 122 -11.83 9.02 -8.70
N PRO A 123 -12.14 8.37 -9.84
CA PRO A 123 -12.05 6.91 -9.98
C PRO A 123 -10.69 6.32 -9.63
N VAL A 124 -9.60 6.94 -10.08
CA VAL A 124 -8.26 6.40 -9.83
C VAL A 124 -7.85 6.54 -8.35
N ARG A 125 -8.08 7.71 -7.75
CA ARG A 125 -7.83 7.92 -6.32
C ARG A 125 -8.67 6.96 -5.46
N TYR A 126 -9.92 6.72 -5.86
CA TYR A 126 -10.80 5.76 -5.21
C TYR A 126 -10.21 4.34 -5.24
N LEU A 127 -9.62 3.91 -6.36
CA LEU A 127 -8.94 2.61 -6.45
C LEU A 127 -7.77 2.51 -5.46
N PHE A 128 -6.89 3.53 -5.43
CA PHE A 128 -5.77 3.56 -4.49
C PHE A 128 -6.24 3.49 -3.03
N LEU A 129 -7.24 4.30 -2.65
CA LEU A 129 -7.80 4.28 -1.31
C LEU A 129 -8.48 2.94 -0.97
N THR A 130 -9.13 2.31 -1.94
CA THR A 130 -9.67 0.96 -1.79
C THR A 130 -8.57 -0.04 -1.48
N HIS A 131 -7.43 0.05 -2.18
CA HIS A 131 -6.28 -0.80 -1.94
C HIS A 131 -5.61 -0.54 -0.60
N VAL A 132 -5.53 0.72 -0.15
CA VAL A 132 -5.07 1.05 1.22
C VAL A 132 -5.95 0.34 2.26
N VAL A 133 -7.27 0.45 2.14
CA VAL A 133 -8.21 -0.25 3.04
C VAL A 133 -7.94 -1.76 3.03
N ARG A 134 -7.72 -2.36 1.86
CA ARG A 134 -7.44 -3.80 1.73
C ARG A 134 -6.08 -4.20 2.31
N PHE A 135 -5.03 -3.43 2.06
CA PHE A 135 -3.70 -3.63 2.65
C PHE A 135 -3.79 -3.60 4.18
N CYS A 136 -4.55 -2.66 4.74
CA CYS A 136 -4.71 -2.54 6.19
C CYS A 136 -5.65 -3.60 6.82
N SER A 137 -6.33 -4.45 6.05
CA SER A 137 -7.37 -5.35 6.59
C SER A 137 -7.35 -6.78 6.06
N ASN A 138 -6.52 -7.11 5.07
CA ASN A 138 -6.51 -8.43 4.45
C ASN A 138 -5.09 -8.86 4.08
N LEU A 139 -4.55 -9.84 4.80
CA LEU A 139 -3.19 -10.37 4.58
C LEU A 139 -3.05 -11.03 3.21
N SER A 140 -4.01 -11.86 2.81
CA SER A 140 -4.01 -12.50 1.49
C SER A 140 -3.95 -11.47 0.37
N PHE A 141 -4.64 -10.33 0.54
CA PHE A 141 -4.58 -9.26 -0.45
C PHE A 141 -3.18 -8.67 -0.60
N ILE A 142 -2.41 -8.50 0.49
CA ILE A 142 -1.02 -8.01 0.40
C ILE A 142 -0.16 -9.04 -0.32
N ILE A 143 -0.27 -10.33 0.06
CA ILE A 143 0.53 -11.42 -0.51
C ILE A 143 0.29 -11.54 -2.01
N GLU A 144 -0.97 -11.60 -2.44
CA GLU A 144 -1.33 -11.60 -3.85
C GLU A 144 -0.88 -10.33 -4.59
N SER A 145 -0.81 -9.17 -3.90
CA SER A 145 -0.26 -7.94 -4.50
C SER A 145 1.24 -8.09 -4.74
N TYR A 146 1.93 -8.76 -3.84
CA TYR A 146 3.36 -9.04 -3.92
C TYR A 146 3.68 -10.05 -5.02
N ASP A 147 2.90 -11.11 -5.14
CA ASP A 147 3.02 -12.04 -6.27
C ASP A 147 2.80 -11.32 -7.59
N MET A 148 1.77 -10.47 -7.68
CA MET A 148 1.50 -9.65 -8.87
C MET A 148 2.63 -8.68 -9.20
N TYR A 149 3.21 -8.03 -8.18
CA TYR A 149 4.36 -7.15 -8.34
C TYR A 149 5.59 -7.91 -8.82
N LYS A 150 5.89 -9.07 -8.24
CA LYS A 150 7.01 -9.94 -8.63
C LYS A 150 6.88 -10.40 -10.06
N ASP A 151 5.69 -10.83 -10.47
CA ASP A 151 5.38 -11.21 -11.85
C ASP A 151 5.59 -10.04 -12.81
N TYR A 152 5.12 -8.85 -12.44
CA TYR A 152 5.29 -7.64 -13.22
C TYR A 152 6.78 -7.28 -13.38
N MET A 153 7.53 -7.26 -12.27
CA MET A 153 8.97 -6.95 -12.27
C MET A 153 9.79 -7.99 -13.04
N PHE A 154 9.44 -9.27 -12.96
CA PHE A 154 10.08 -10.33 -13.74
C PHE A 154 9.87 -10.11 -15.24
N ARG A 155 8.63 -9.87 -15.66
CA ARG A 155 8.29 -9.62 -17.07
C ARG A 155 8.92 -8.34 -17.60
N LEU A 156 9.04 -7.30 -16.77
CA LEU A 156 9.80 -6.09 -17.10
C LEU A 156 11.29 -6.36 -17.28
N ARG A 157 11.94 -7.00 -16.30
CA ARG A 157 13.38 -7.31 -16.33
C ARG A 157 13.75 -8.23 -17.49
N SER A 158 12.89 -9.20 -17.83
CA SER A 158 13.08 -10.12 -18.96
C SER A 158 13.10 -9.47 -20.35
N ARG A 159 12.69 -8.21 -20.48
CA ARG A 159 12.74 -7.46 -21.75
C ARG A 159 14.05 -6.70 -21.96
N VAL A 160 14.95 -6.66 -20.98
CA VAL A 160 16.21 -5.90 -21.06
C VAL A 160 17.37 -6.71 -21.66
N GLU A 161 17.32 -8.04 -21.71
CA GLU A 161 18.36 -8.84 -22.40
C GLU A 161 17.76 -10.03 -23.13
N ARG A 162 17.42 -9.84 -24.41
CA ARG A 162 17.67 -10.90 -25.38
C ARG A 162 18.87 -10.44 -26.20
N PRO A 163 20.01 -11.13 -26.18
CA PRO A 163 21.01 -10.96 -27.22
C PRO A 163 20.28 -11.17 -28.55
N ARG A 164 20.23 -10.12 -29.37
CA ARG A 164 19.87 -10.29 -30.78
C ARG A 164 21.04 -11.03 -31.41
N GLY A 165 20.90 -12.35 -31.54
CA GLY A 165 21.83 -13.20 -32.28
C GLY A 165 22.49 -14.27 -31.44
N LEU A 166 21.93 -15.48 -31.52
CA LEU A 166 22.67 -16.69 -31.85
C LEU A 166 21.88 -17.41 -32.96
#